data_AF-A0AAW2L9D1-F1
#
_entry.id   AF-A0AAW2L9D1-F1
#
_cell.length_a   1.000
_cell.length_b   1.000
_cell.length_c   1.000
_cell.angle_alpha   90.00
_cell.angle_beta   90.00
_cell.angle_gamma   90.00
#
_symmetry.space_group_name_H-M   'P 1'
#
loop_
_entity.id
_entity.type
_entity.pdbx_description
1 polymer ?
#
loop_
_entity_poly.entity_id
_entity_poly.type
_entity_poly.pdbx_seq_one_letter_code
_entity_poly.pdbx_strand_id
1 'polypeptide(L)'
;MDLEHLDNINSDSFFFESPQGSRLTAFELVHDNIPATLIADSAAAALMKDGRVNAVIVGADRVAANGDTANKIGTYSLALSAMHHGIPFYVAAPLTSIDLSLSSGQEIVIEERSAKELLNARGGLGEQVAASGISVWNPAFDVTPATVISGIITEKGVITKDETGSFDIKSFAQKVAAIP
;
A
#
# COMPACT_ATOMS: atom_id res chain seq x y z
N MET A 1 1.33 -18.98 -12.93
CA MET A 1 1.86 -19.03 -11.56
C MET A 1 0.80 -19.73 -10.75
N ASP A 2 1.07 -21.00 -10.42
CA ASP A 2 0.08 -21.89 -9.82
C ASP A 2 -0.18 -21.49 -8.35
N LEU A 3 -1.45 -21.50 -7.97
CA LEU A 3 -1.95 -21.10 -6.64
C LEU A 3 -1.43 -21.99 -5.50
N GLU A 4 -0.77 -23.11 -5.80
CA GLU A 4 -0.21 -24.06 -4.82
C GLU A 4 1.08 -23.57 -4.13
N HIS A 5 1.68 -22.45 -4.57
CA HIS A 5 2.90 -21.90 -3.94
C HIS A 5 2.66 -20.93 -2.78
N LEU A 6 1.40 -20.61 -2.44
CA LEU A 6 1.06 -19.74 -1.31
C LEU A 6 0.88 -20.49 0.02
N ASP A 7 0.68 -21.81 -0.03
CA ASP A 7 0.41 -22.64 1.17
C ASP A 7 1.65 -22.94 2.02
N ASN A 8 2.85 -22.48 1.59
CA ASN A 8 4.13 -22.73 2.25
C ASN A 8 4.94 -21.44 2.50
N ILE A 9 4.28 -20.30 2.72
CA ILE A 9 4.96 -19.12 3.27
C ILE A 9 5.31 -19.45 4.73
N ASN A 10 6.58 -19.76 4.98
CA ASN A 10 7.11 -19.83 6.35
C ASN A 10 6.72 -18.54 7.09
N SER A 11 5.89 -18.69 8.12
CA SER A 11 5.09 -17.66 8.77
C SER A 11 5.91 -16.78 9.72
N ASP A 12 6.93 -16.10 9.20
CA ASP A 12 7.72 -15.18 9.99
C ASP A 12 7.08 -13.77 9.95
N SER A 13 6.10 -13.57 10.84
CA SER A 13 5.54 -12.27 11.27
C SER A 13 5.08 -11.30 10.17
N PHE A 14 3.78 -11.00 10.12
CA PHE A 14 3.30 -9.83 9.37
C PHE A 14 3.80 -8.55 10.03
N PHE A 15 4.41 -7.67 9.24
CA PHE A 15 4.84 -6.34 9.66
C PHE A 15 3.90 -5.31 9.05
N PHE A 16 3.41 -4.39 9.89
CA PHE A 16 2.46 -3.38 9.46
C PHE A 16 2.79 -2.03 10.10
N GLU A 17 2.42 -0.98 9.39
CA GLU A 17 2.83 0.40 9.61
C GLU A 17 1.60 1.32 9.57
N SER A 18 1.77 2.58 9.99
CA SER A 18 0.77 3.66 10.09
C SER A 18 -0.06 3.74 11.39
N PRO A 19 -0.61 4.93 11.71
CA PRO A 19 -1.57 5.11 12.81
C PRO A 19 -2.83 4.24 12.70
N GLN A 20 -3.20 3.83 11.48
CA GLN A 20 -4.30 2.89 11.25
C GLN A 20 -3.82 1.45 11.47
N GLY A 21 -2.61 1.11 11.00
CA GLY A 21 -2.01 -0.20 11.22
C GLY A 21 -1.89 -0.54 12.71
N SER A 22 -1.30 0.36 13.49
CA SER A 22 -1.14 0.20 14.94
C SER A 22 -2.44 0.01 15.72
N ARG A 23 -3.58 0.51 15.21
CA ARG A 23 -4.86 0.49 15.93
C ARG A 23 -5.84 -0.57 15.42
N LEU A 24 -5.96 -0.72 14.10
CA LEU A 24 -6.96 -1.59 13.47
C LEU A 24 -6.32 -2.90 13.03
N THR A 25 -5.26 -2.84 12.21
CA THR A 25 -4.58 -4.05 11.73
C THR A 25 -3.97 -4.85 12.89
N ALA A 26 -3.32 -4.18 13.85
CA ALA A 26 -2.83 -4.85 15.06
C ALA A 26 -3.95 -5.58 15.82
N PHE A 27 -5.12 -4.93 15.93
CA PHE A 27 -6.26 -5.47 16.64
C PHE A 27 -6.81 -6.72 15.93
N GLU A 28 -7.01 -6.65 14.62
CA GLU A 28 -7.50 -7.76 13.80
C GLU A 28 -6.53 -8.96 13.82
N LEU A 29 -5.22 -8.72 13.65
CA LEU A 29 -4.22 -9.80 13.67
C LEU A 29 -4.14 -10.50 15.03
N VAL A 30 -4.23 -9.74 16.13
CA VAL A 30 -4.30 -10.32 17.47
C VAL A 30 -5.61 -11.09 17.67
N HIS A 31 -6.74 -10.56 17.19
CA HIS A 31 -8.05 -11.22 17.29
C HIS A 31 -8.05 -12.57 16.58
N ASP A 32 -7.48 -12.63 15.38
CA ASP A 32 -7.43 -13.82 14.52
C ASP A 32 -6.26 -14.78 14.85
N ASN A 33 -5.45 -14.46 15.87
CA ASN A 33 -4.27 -15.22 16.28
C ASN A 33 -3.23 -15.39 15.16
N ILE A 34 -3.08 -14.36 14.32
CA ILE A 34 -2.09 -14.35 13.24
C ILE A 34 -0.75 -13.82 13.81
N PRO A 35 0.37 -14.55 13.69
CA PRO A 35 1.67 -14.08 14.14
C PRO A 35 2.07 -12.78 13.44
N ALA A 36 2.24 -11.71 14.20
CA ALA A 36 2.53 -10.39 13.66
C ALA A 36 3.42 -9.57 14.59
N THR A 37 4.15 -8.61 14.01
CA THR A 37 5.00 -7.67 14.72
C THR A 37 4.68 -6.25 14.26
N LEU A 38 4.26 -5.39 15.18
CA LEU A 38 4.10 -3.96 14.92
C LEU A 38 5.48 -3.30 14.85
N ILE A 39 5.72 -2.51 13.81
CA ILE A 39 6.93 -1.69 13.65
C ILE A 39 6.56 -0.22 13.45
N ALA A 40 7.52 0.67 13.68
CA ALA A 40 7.39 2.06 13.27
C ALA A 40 7.67 2.19 11.78
N ASP A 41 7.03 3.16 11.11
CA ASP A 41 7.18 3.41 9.66
C ASP A 41 8.64 3.60 9.23
N SER A 42 9.48 4.16 10.11
CA SER A 42 10.91 4.37 9.86
C SER A 42 11.76 3.10 9.97
N ALA A 43 11.19 1.99 10.42
CA ALA A 43 11.89 0.72 10.59
C ALA A 43 11.74 -0.21 9.36
N ALA A 44 10.80 0.04 8.43
CA ALA A 44 10.60 -0.75 7.22
C ALA A 44 11.92 -1.11 6.50
N ALA A 45 12.69 -0.08 6.13
CA ALA A 45 13.91 -0.26 5.35
C ALA A 45 14.99 -1.06 6.12
N ALA A 46 15.09 -0.87 7.44
CA ALA A 46 16.02 -1.64 8.27
C ALA A 46 15.62 -3.13 8.30
N LEU A 47 14.31 -3.40 8.43
CA LEU A 47 13.79 -4.76 8.45
C LEU A 47 13.97 -5.47 7.10
N MET A 48 13.75 -4.76 5.99
CA MET A 48 14.01 -5.25 4.64
C MET A 48 15.49 -5.54 4.41
N LYS A 49 16.37 -4.64 4.87
CA LYS A 49 17.82 -4.82 4.81
C LYS A 49 18.29 -6.06 5.58
N ASP A 50 17.65 -6.37 6.70
CA ASP A 50 17.94 -7.55 7.52
C ASP A 50 17.43 -8.86 6.88
N GLY A 51 16.80 -8.80 5.70
CA GLY A 51 16.32 -9.97 4.96
C GLY A 51 15.09 -10.63 5.58
N ARG A 52 14.37 -9.92 6.46
CA ARG A 52 13.20 -10.43 7.20
C ARG A 52 11.87 -10.23 6.47
N VAL A 53 11.91 -9.70 5.25
CA VAL A 53 10.72 -9.40 4.43
C VAL A 53 10.90 -10.03 3.06
N ASN A 54 9.95 -10.88 2.65
CA ASN A 54 9.98 -11.55 1.35
C ASN A 54 9.09 -10.88 0.30
N ALA A 55 8.06 -10.15 0.74
CA ALA A 55 7.15 -9.41 -0.12
C ALA A 55 6.51 -8.27 0.66
N VAL A 56 6.08 -7.24 -0.06
CA VAL A 56 5.23 -6.17 0.48
C VAL A 56 3.87 -6.23 -0.20
N ILE A 57 2.80 -6.20 0.59
CA ILE A 57 1.42 -6.16 0.07
C ILE A 57 0.71 -5.00 0.75
N VAL A 58 0.13 -4.11 -0.04
CA VAL A 58 -0.62 -2.95 0.45
C VAL A 58 -2.03 -2.92 -0.13
N GLY A 59 -2.94 -2.19 0.50
CA GLY A 59 -4.23 -1.85 -0.11
C GLY A 59 -4.10 -0.75 -1.18
N ALA A 60 -5.24 -0.32 -1.70
CA ALA A 60 -5.35 0.88 -2.52
C ALA A 60 -6.63 1.65 -2.17
N ASP A 61 -6.53 2.98 -2.18
CA ASP A 61 -7.71 3.85 -2.25
C ASP A 61 -8.20 3.95 -3.69
N ARG A 62 -7.25 4.19 -4.62
CA ARG A 62 -7.52 4.30 -6.05
C ARG A 62 -6.35 3.80 -6.89
N VAL A 63 -6.65 3.11 -7.99
CA VAL A 63 -5.68 2.70 -9.01
C VAL A 63 -6.06 3.34 -10.34
N ALA A 64 -5.16 4.12 -10.95
CA ALA A 64 -5.37 4.72 -12.27
C ALA A 64 -5.19 3.69 -13.40
N ALA A 65 -5.59 4.03 -14.63
CA ALA A 65 -5.55 3.11 -15.77
C ALA A 65 -4.15 2.58 -16.11
N ASN A 66 -3.09 3.34 -15.82
CA ASN A 66 -1.69 2.92 -16.01
C ASN A 66 -1.13 2.07 -14.85
N GLY A 67 -1.90 1.90 -13.77
CA GLY A 67 -1.50 1.16 -12.55
C GLY A 67 -0.88 2.03 -11.45
N ASP A 68 -0.73 3.35 -11.66
CA ASP A 68 -0.36 4.24 -10.57
C ASP A 68 -1.39 4.15 -9.46
N THR A 69 -0.92 3.94 -8.24
CA THR A 69 -1.77 3.60 -7.11
C THR A 69 -1.69 4.68 -6.05
N ALA A 70 -2.82 5.34 -5.78
CA ALA A 70 -2.97 6.16 -4.59
C ALA A 70 -3.35 5.29 -3.39
N ASN A 71 -2.57 5.40 -2.32
CA ASN A 71 -2.83 4.72 -1.05
C ASN A 71 -2.35 5.57 0.12
N LYS A 72 -2.60 5.13 1.35
CA LYS A 72 -2.20 5.82 2.59
C LYS A 72 -0.76 6.34 2.50
N ILE A 73 -0.55 7.59 2.92
CA ILE A 73 0.78 8.22 2.96
C ILE A 73 1.79 7.29 3.65
N GLY A 74 2.97 7.14 3.03
CA GLY A 74 4.01 6.17 3.40
C GLY A 74 4.13 5.01 2.41
N THR A 75 3.08 4.72 1.63
CA THR A 75 3.08 3.61 0.66
C THR A 75 4.17 3.78 -0.40
N TYR A 76 4.33 4.98 -0.94
CA TYR A 76 5.38 5.25 -1.92
C TYR A 76 6.79 5.06 -1.34
N SER A 77 7.02 5.53 -0.11
CA SER A 77 8.29 5.33 0.60
C SER A 77 8.60 3.84 0.82
N LEU A 78 7.57 3.06 1.17
CA LEU A 78 7.66 1.62 1.35
C LEU A 78 7.99 0.91 0.03
N ALA A 79 7.37 1.33 -1.08
CA ALA A 79 7.64 0.80 -2.42
C ALA A 79 9.08 1.09 -2.88
N LEU A 80 9.59 2.29 -2.63
CA LEU A 80 10.99 2.63 -2.91
C LEU A 80 11.96 1.77 -2.09
N SER A 81 11.66 1.55 -0.82
CA SER A 81 12.48 0.70 0.05
C SER A 81 12.48 -0.75 -0.43
N ALA A 82 11.30 -1.29 -0.78
CA ALA A 82 11.16 -2.64 -1.33
C ALA A 82 11.95 -2.80 -2.64
N MET A 83 11.81 -1.84 -3.56
CA MET A 83 12.56 -1.82 -4.83
C MET A 83 14.08 -1.80 -4.58
N HIS A 84 14.55 -0.97 -3.65
CA HIS A 84 15.98 -0.89 -3.31
C HIS A 84 16.54 -2.23 -2.81
N HIS A 85 15.75 -2.98 -2.05
CA HIS A 85 16.13 -4.28 -1.49
C HIS A 85 15.77 -5.48 -2.39
N GLY A 86 15.22 -5.25 -3.59
CA GLY A 86 14.84 -6.32 -4.51
C GLY A 86 13.63 -7.14 -4.03
N ILE A 87 12.79 -6.57 -3.18
CA ILE A 87 11.59 -7.21 -2.62
C ILE A 87 10.39 -6.87 -3.52
N PRO A 88 9.58 -7.86 -3.94
CA PRO A 88 8.40 -7.61 -4.77
C PRO A 88 7.33 -6.83 -3.99
N PHE A 89 6.72 -5.86 -4.67
CA PHE A 89 5.73 -4.95 -4.10
C PHE A 89 4.39 -5.14 -4.81
N TYR A 90 3.37 -5.56 -4.08
CA TYR A 90 2.04 -5.83 -4.62
C TYR A 90 0.99 -4.87 -4.06
N VAL A 91 0.05 -4.51 -4.93
CA VAL A 91 -1.15 -3.77 -4.56
C VAL A 91 -2.31 -4.75 -4.58
N ALA A 92 -3.04 -4.88 -3.48
CA ALA A 92 -4.29 -5.62 -3.41
C ALA A 92 -5.47 -4.63 -3.43
N ALA A 93 -6.24 -4.65 -4.51
CA ALA A 93 -7.33 -3.72 -4.73
C ALA A 93 -8.49 -4.41 -5.48
N PRO A 94 -9.75 -4.25 -5.03
CA PRO A 94 -10.88 -4.74 -5.80
C PRO A 94 -10.99 -3.98 -7.13
N LEU A 95 -11.63 -4.58 -8.14
CA LEU A 95 -11.88 -3.89 -9.42
C LEU A 95 -12.61 -2.56 -9.26
N THR A 96 -13.43 -2.41 -8.21
CA THR A 96 -14.14 -1.17 -7.89
C THR A 96 -13.22 -0.02 -7.47
N SER A 97 -11.99 -0.31 -7.04
CA SER A 97 -10.97 0.71 -6.72
C SER A 97 -10.15 1.12 -7.95
N ILE A 98 -10.33 0.45 -9.09
CA ILE A 98 -9.68 0.79 -10.35
C ILE A 98 -10.51 1.83 -11.08
N ASP A 99 -9.94 3.01 -11.26
CA ASP A 99 -10.56 4.13 -11.96
C ASP A 99 -9.98 4.28 -13.37
N LEU A 100 -10.62 3.62 -14.34
CA LEU A 100 -10.23 3.68 -15.75
C LEU A 100 -10.45 5.05 -16.41
N SER A 101 -11.07 6.00 -15.72
CA SER A 101 -11.24 7.36 -16.23
C SER A 101 -9.99 8.22 -16.06
N LEU A 102 -9.11 7.86 -15.12
CA LEU A 102 -7.84 8.53 -14.86
C LEU A 102 -6.72 7.84 -15.65
N SER A 103 -5.98 8.60 -16.46
CA SER A 103 -4.90 8.02 -17.26
C SER A 103 -3.64 7.74 -16.44
N SER A 104 -3.39 8.53 -15.39
CA SER A 104 -2.24 8.37 -14.51
C SER A 104 -2.50 8.88 -13.08
N GLY A 105 -1.58 8.59 -12.18
CA GLY A 105 -1.64 9.07 -10.80
C GLY A 105 -1.51 10.58 -10.66
N GLN A 106 -1.07 11.30 -11.70
CA GLN A 106 -1.00 12.77 -11.70
C GLN A 106 -2.38 13.43 -11.66
N GLU A 107 -3.42 12.72 -12.08
CA GLU A 107 -4.80 13.21 -12.06
C GLU A 107 -5.49 12.98 -10.70
N ILE A 108 -4.85 12.22 -9.81
CA ILE A 108 -5.38 11.94 -8.47
C ILE A 108 -5.13 13.14 -7.57
N VAL A 109 -6.21 13.79 -7.14
CA VAL A 109 -6.14 14.88 -6.15
C VAL A 109 -5.88 14.28 -4.77
N ILE A 110 -4.76 14.67 -4.16
CA ILE A 110 -4.38 14.20 -2.82
C ILE A 110 -5.08 15.05 -1.76
N GLU A 111 -5.85 14.39 -0.89
CA GLU A 111 -6.45 15.01 0.28
C GLU A 111 -5.35 15.48 1.25
N GLU A 112 -5.39 16.77 1.62
CA GLU A 112 -4.62 17.28 2.75
C GLU A 112 -5.51 17.40 3.99
N ARG A 113 -5.07 16.78 5.08
CA ARG A 113 -5.81 16.73 6.34
C ARG A 113 -5.40 17.84 7.30
N SER A 114 -6.21 18.03 8.34
CA SER A 114 -5.94 19.07 9.33
C SER A 114 -4.54 18.92 9.94
N ALA A 115 -3.79 20.02 10.03
CA ALA A 115 -2.51 20.06 10.73
C ALA A 115 -2.59 19.56 12.18
N LYS A 116 -3.76 19.71 12.82
CA LYS A 116 -4.00 19.23 14.19
C LYS A 116 -3.72 17.74 14.35
N GLU A 117 -3.95 16.93 13.32
CA GLU A 117 -3.72 15.47 13.40
C GLU A 117 -2.25 15.12 13.64
N LEU A 118 -1.33 15.97 13.20
CA LEU A 118 0.12 15.82 13.45
C LEU A 118 0.59 16.66 14.65
N LEU A 119 0.00 17.82 14.90
CA LEU A 119 0.40 18.70 16.01
C LEU A 119 0.00 18.14 17.38
N ASN A 120 -1.09 17.39 17.45
CA ASN A 120 -1.70 16.91 18.69
C ASN A 120 -1.75 15.39 18.75
N ALA A 121 -1.68 14.84 19.96
CA ALA A 121 -1.81 13.41 20.20
C ALA A 121 -3.20 12.87 19.79
N ARG A 122 -3.31 11.54 19.66
CA ARG A 122 -4.57 10.82 19.36
C ARG A 122 -5.24 11.31 18.07
N GLY A 123 -4.46 11.66 17.06
CA GLY A 123 -4.95 12.13 15.76
C GLY A 123 -5.73 13.44 15.87
N GLY A 124 -5.23 14.42 16.63
CA GLY A 124 -5.85 15.74 16.72
C GLY A 124 -6.75 15.98 17.92
N LEU A 125 -7.06 14.94 18.71
CA LEU A 125 -8.00 15.04 19.84
C LEU A 125 -7.32 15.21 21.21
N GLY A 126 -6.00 15.00 21.28
CA GLY A 126 -5.21 15.11 22.51
C GLY A 126 -4.50 16.46 22.66
N GLU A 127 -3.61 16.51 23.64
CA GLU A 127 -2.70 17.62 23.87
C GLU A 127 -1.72 17.83 22.70
N GLN A 128 -1.25 19.06 22.55
CA GLN A 128 -0.24 19.39 21.54
C GLN A 128 1.10 18.75 21.91
N VAL A 129 1.68 18.01 20.98
CA VAL A 129 2.97 17.32 21.13
C VAL A 129 4.08 17.99 20.32
N ALA A 130 3.73 18.65 19.20
CA ALA A 130 4.68 19.38 18.37
C ALA A 130 4.91 20.81 18.89
N ALA A 131 6.06 21.39 18.56
CA ALA A 131 6.41 22.76 18.96
C ALA A 131 5.41 23.79 18.40
N SER A 132 5.01 24.76 19.22
CA SER A 132 4.08 25.81 18.80
C SER A 132 4.67 26.68 17.70
N GLY A 133 3.85 26.97 16.68
CA GLY A 133 4.22 27.82 15.55
C GLY A 133 4.85 27.10 14.36
N ILE A 134 5.08 25.78 14.43
CA ILE A 134 5.59 25.00 13.31
C ILE A 134 4.53 24.86 12.19
N SER A 135 4.96 24.99 10.94
CA SER A 135 4.12 24.70 9.77
C SER A 135 4.01 23.19 9.56
N VAL A 136 2.89 22.75 8.99
CA VAL A 136 2.59 21.32 8.80
C VAL A 136 2.17 21.06 7.36
N TRP A 137 2.69 19.98 6.79
CA TRP A 137 2.22 19.37 5.55
C TRP A 137 1.69 17.99 5.89
N ASN A 138 0.40 17.74 5.64
CA ASN A 138 -0.29 16.53 6.09
C ASN A 138 -1.13 15.90 4.97
N PRO A 139 -0.51 15.39 3.89
CA PRO A 139 -1.22 14.63 2.88
C PRO A 139 -1.71 13.30 3.47
N ALA A 140 -2.96 12.93 3.20
CA ALA A 140 -3.55 11.68 3.67
C ALA A 140 -3.12 10.46 2.84
N PHE A 141 -2.61 10.71 1.64
CA PHE A 141 -2.26 9.71 0.63
C PHE A 141 -0.99 10.11 -0.11
N ASP A 142 -0.34 9.14 -0.72
CA ASP A 142 0.67 9.35 -1.76
C ASP A 142 0.36 8.48 -2.98
N VAL A 143 1.07 8.73 -4.08
CA VAL A 143 0.96 7.95 -5.32
C VAL A 143 2.21 7.11 -5.48
N THR A 144 2.02 5.79 -5.57
CA THR A 144 3.06 4.83 -5.94
C THR A 144 3.03 4.60 -7.45
N PRO A 145 4.10 4.94 -8.19
CA PRO A 145 4.15 4.74 -9.63
C PRO A 145 4.06 3.26 -10.02
N ALA A 146 3.39 2.97 -11.14
CA ALA A 146 3.30 1.62 -11.69
C ALA A 146 4.66 0.94 -11.89
N THR A 147 5.72 1.72 -12.15
CA THR A 147 7.08 1.22 -12.41
C THR A 147 7.65 0.41 -11.24
N VAL A 148 7.30 0.72 -10.00
CA VAL A 148 7.80 0.03 -8.80
C VAL A 148 6.85 -1.06 -8.28
N ILE A 149 5.67 -1.21 -8.89
CA ILE A 149 4.67 -2.22 -8.52
C ILE A 149 4.94 -3.51 -9.31
N SER A 150 5.03 -4.64 -8.62
CA SER A 150 5.26 -5.97 -9.21
C SER A 150 3.96 -6.60 -9.76
N GLY A 151 2.82 -6.32 -9.14
CA GLY A 151 1.52 -6.80 -9.61
C GLY A 151 0.35 -6.19 -8.83
N ILE A 152 -0.82 -6.18 -9.47
CA ILE A 152 -2.07 -5.70 -8.87
C ILE A 152 -3.01 -6.90 -8.69
N ILE A 153 -3.32 -7.25 -7.45
CA ILE A 153 -4.14 -8.38 -7.05
C ILE A 153 -5.59 -7.90 -6.91
N THR A 154 -6.50 -8.56 -7.63
CA THR A 154 -7.95 -8.29 -7.62
C THR A 154 -8.71 -9.56 -7.28
N GLU A 155 -10.02 -9.45 -7.00
CA GLU A 155 -10.90 -10.61 -6.83
C GLU A 155 -11.07 -11.46 -8.09
N LYS A 156 -10.63 -10.96 -9.27
CA LYS A 156 -10.66 -11.68 -10.54
C LYS A 156 -9.28 -12.21 -10.97
N GLY A 157 -8.26 -12.08 -10.14
CA GLY A 157 -6.89 -12.53 -10.40
C GLY A 157 -5.86 -11.41 -10.33
N VAL A 158 -4.65 -11.71 -10.80
CA VAL A 158 -3.50 -10.79 -10.72
C VAL A 158 -3.23 -10.17 -12.08
N ILE A 159 -3.14 -8.84 -12.12
CA ILE A 159 -2.69 -8.06 -13.27
C ILE A 159 -1.17 -7.95 -13.19
N THR A 160 -0.47 -8.52 -14.16
CA THR A 160 0.98 -8.47 -14.29
C THR A 160 1.41 -7.53 -15.41
N LYS A 161 2.66 -7.08 -15.37
CA LYS A 161 3.26 -6.30 -16.45
C LYS A 161 3.47 -7.14 -17.71
N ASP A 162 3.32 -6.53 -18.87
CA ASP A 162 3.68 -7.09 -20.17
C ASP A 162 5.21 -7.05 -20.41
N GLU A 163 5.66 -7.49 -21.60
CA GLU A 163 7.07 -7.42 -21.99
C GLU A 163 7.67 -6.00 -22.02
N THR A 164 6.83 -4.96 -22.04
CA THR A 164 7.26 -3.55 -21.99
C THR A 164 7.40 -3.02 -20.56
N GLY A 165 6.98 -3.81 -19.56
CA GLY A 165 6.97 -3.39 -18.16
C GLY A 165 5.72 -2.57 -17.78
N SER A 166 4.67 -2.58 -18.60
CA SER A 166 3.43 -1.80 -18.40
C SER A 166 2.26 -2.70 -18.01
N PHE A 167 1.27 -2.16 -17.29
CA PHE A 167 0.03 -2.89 -17.01
C PHE A 167 -1.03 -2.64 -18.09
N ASP A 168 -1.65 -3.70 -18.60
CA ASP A 168 -2.87 -3.59 -19.44
C ASP A 168 -4.13 -3.84 -18.60
N ILE A 169 -4.44 -2.86 -17.73
CA ILE A 169 -5.58 -2.94 -16.81
C ILE A 169 -6.91 -2.92 -17.57
N LYS A 170 -6.98 -2.16 -18.67
CA LYS A 170 -8.21 -2.02 -19.46
C LYS A 170 -8.62 -3.34 -20.10
N SER A 171 -7.68 -4.04 -20.76
CA SER A 171 -7.98 -5.34 -21.36
C SER A 171 -8.29 -6.38 -20.29
N PHE A 172 -7.62 -6.35 -19.14
CA PHE A 172 -7.95 -7.20 -18.01
C PHE A 172 -9.40 -7.00 -17.54
N ALA A 173 -9.79 -5.75 -17.26
CA ALA A 173 -11.13 -5.40 -16.82
C ALA A 173 -12.22 -5.80 -17.83
N GLN A 174 -11.98 -5.59 -19.12
CA GLN A 174 -12.90 -6.02 -20.18
C GLN A 174 -13.04 -7.54 -20.27
N LYS A 175 -11.92 -8.26 -20.18
CA LYS A 175 -11.90 -9.73 -20.22
C LYS A 175 -12.69 -10.34 -19.07
N VAL A 176 -12.54 -9.82 -17.85
CA VAL A 176 -13.22 -10.37 -16.66
C VAL A 176 -14.69 -9.95 -16.57
N ALA A 177 -15.08 -8.80 -17.15
CA ALA A 177 -16.48 -8.41 -17.28
C ALA A 177 -17.26 -9.26 -18.30
N ALA A 178 -16.57 -9.88 -19.25
CA ALA A 178 -17.15 -10.77 -20.25
C ALA A 178 -17.36 -12.22 -19.75
N ILE A 179 -16.92 -12.54 -18.53
CA ILE A 179 -17.11 -13.85 -17.92
C ILE A 179 -18.45 -13.82 -17.15
N PRO A 180 -19.40 -14.70 -17.49
CA PRO A 180 -20.75 -14.71 -16.92
C PRO A 180 -20.78 -15.06 -15.42
#